data_AF-A0A9F5IQU1-F1
#
_entry.id   AF-A0A9F5IQU1-F1
#
_cell.length_a   1.000
_cell.length_b   1.000
_cell.length_c   1.000
_cell.angle_alpha   90.00
_cell.angle_beta   90.00
_cell.angle_gamma   90.00
#
_symmetry.space_group_name_H-M   'P 1'
#
loop_
_entity.id
_entity.type
_entity.pdbx_description
1 polymer ?
#
loop_
_entity_poly.entity_id
_entity_poly.type
_entity_poly.pdbx_seq_one_letter_code
_entity_poly.pdbx_strand_id
1 'polypeptide(L)'
;MFLGQMVDVLVYIHRQNIFHRNLKPSNILSTGEASFMVCDFSSETLMTDEMKWKIRVEEEPDSKCWMAPEALNFSFSDKSDIWSLGSILLDMITCSYVKVKEPLLLLHNIKKEACVLEEAVSTMKQLDPALSSLLFLMLKIDPSLRPTSV
;
A
#
# COMPACT_ATOMS: atom_id res chain seq x y z
N MET A 1 2.74 3.07 16.55
CA MET A 1 3.11 1.67 16.83
C MET A 1 3.04 0.80 15.56
N PHE A 2 1.86 0.60 14.95
CA PHE A 2 1.73 -0.15 13.69
C PHE A 2 2.65 0.36 12.57
N LEU A 3 2.51 1.64 12.18
CA LEU A 3 3.25 2.21 11.06
C LEU A 3 4.78 2.11 11.24
N GLY A 4 5.27 2.39 12.45
CA GLY A 4 6.70 2.26 12.75
C GLY A 4 7.22 0.85 12.50
N GLN A 5 6.53 -0.17 13.02
CA GLN A 5 6.90 -1.57 12.80
C GLN A 5 6.87 -1.96 11.31
N MET A 6 5.87 -1.48 10.56
CA MET A 6 5.80 -1.76 9.11
C MET A 6 6.94 -1.08 8.35
N VAL A 7 7.29 0.16 8.71
CA VAL A 7 8.44 0.85 8.13
C VAL A 7 9.74 0.12 8.48
N ASP A 8 9.92 -0.34 9.72
CA ASP A 8 11.11 -1.11 10.13
C ASP A 8 11.26 -2.40 9.31
N VAL A 9 10.14 -3.10 9.05
CA VAL A 9 10.14 -4.28 8.16
C VAL A 9 10.54 -3.90 6.74
N LEU A 10 9.97 -2.84 6.17
CA LEU A 10 10.31 -2.38 4.82
C LEU A 10 11.77 -1.93 4.71
N VAL A 11 12.29 -1.19 5.69
CA VAL A 11 13.71 -0.82 5.79
C VAL A 11 14.58 -2.07 5.75
N TYR A 12 14.24 -3.09 6.54
CA TYR A 12 15.02 -4.31 6.64
C TYR A 12 15.08 -5.06 5.30
N ILE A 13 13.94 -5.27 4.64
CA ILE A 13 13.88 -6.03 3.38
C ILE A 13 14.46 -5.24 2.20
N HIS A 14 14.18 -3.93 2.10
CA HIS A 14 14.68 -3.11 1.00
C HIS A 14 16.21 -2.97 1.04
N ARG A 15 16.83 -2.97 2.23
CA ARG A 15 18.31 -3.03 2.37
C ARG A 15 18.92 -4.32 1.82
N GLN A 16 18.14 -5.39 1.75
CA GLN A 16 18.54 -6.67 1.16
C GLN A 16 18.14 -6.77 -0.32
N ASN A 17 17.63 -5.68 -0.92
CA ASN A 17 17.10 -5.65 -2.28
C ASN A 17 15.94 -6.65 -2.50
N ILE A 18 15.19 -6.89 -1.43
CA ILE A 18 13.96 -7.71 -1.37
C ILE A 18 12.79 -6.73 -1.39
N PHE A 19 11.82 -6.95 -2.28
CA PHE A 19 10.58 -6.17 -2.36
C PHE A 19 9.41 -7.09 -2.08
N HIS A 20 8.49 -6.68 -1.23
CA HIS A 20 7.34 -7.50 -0.87
C HIS A 20 6.40 -7.73 -2.06
N ARG A 21 6.09 -6.69 -2.86
CA ARG A 21 5.25 -6.74 -4.07
C ARG A 21 3.77 -7.14 -3.90
N ASN A 22 3.39 -7.59 -2.72
CA ASN A 22 2.03 -8.06 -2.36
C ASN A 22 1.68 -7.65 -0.92
N LEU A 23 2.11 -6.45 -0.53
CA LEU A 23 1.80 -5.92 0.79
C LEU A 23 0.33 -5.51 0.82
N LYS A 24 -0.47 -6.19 1.65
CA LYS A 24 -1.91 -5.98 1.83
C LYS A 24 -2.34 -6.37 3.25
N PRO A 25 -3.52 -5.96 3.73
CA PRO A 25 -3.93 -6.22 5.11
C PRO A 25 -3.91 -7.72 5.49
N SER A 26 -4.32 -8.61 4.59
CA SER A 26 -4.32 -10.07 4.86
C SER A 26 -2.92 -10.68 5.00
N ASN A 27 -1.88 -9.96 4.60
CA ASN A 27 -0.47 -10.37 4.70
C ASN A 27 0.24 -9.74 5.90
N ILE A 28 -0.51 -9.06 6.78
CA ILE A 28 0.00 -8.50 8.03
C ILE A 28 -0.71 -9.20 9.20
N LEU A 29 0.06 -9.99 9.94
CA LEU A 29 -0.42 -10.79 11.06
C LEU A 29 -0.21 -10.03 12.37
N SER A 30 -1.24 -9.96 13.21
CA SER A 30 -1.11 -9.53 14.60
C SER A 30 -0.64 -10.71 15.43
N THR A 31 0.52 -10.59 16.07
CA THR A 31 1.10 -11.67 16.90
C THR A 31 0.73 -11.54 18.38
N GLY A 32 -0.15 -10.60 18.73
CA GLY A 32 -0.44 -10.21 20.12
C GLY A 32 0.43 -9.04 20.61
N GLU A 33 0.10 -8.45 21.76
CA GLU A 33 0.84 -7.34 22.39
C GLU A 33 1.19 -6.18 21.44
N ALA A 34 0.29 -5.90 20.49
CA ALA A 34 0.45 -4.91 19.45
C ALA A 34 1.75 -5.02 18.63
N SER A 35 2.19 -6.25 18.41
CA SER A 35 3.25 -6.63 17.48
C SER A 35 2.66 -7.15 16.18
N PHE A 36 3.29 -6.79 15.07
CA PHE A 36 2.86 -7.15 13.72
C PHE A 36 3.98 -7.85 12.96
N MET A 37 3.63 -8.91 12.24
CA MET A 37 4.52 -9.64 11.36
C MET A 37 4.01 -9.58 9.93
N VAL A 38 4.91 -9.36 8.99
CA VAL A 38 4.60 -9.38 7.57
C VAL A 38 4.89 -10.78 7.03
N CYS A 39 3.94 -11.36 6.29
CA CYS A 39 4.06 -12.70 5.74
C CYS A 39 3.82 -12.69 4.21
N ASP A 40 3.91 -13.87 3.59
CA ASP A 40 3.64 -14.03 2.15
C ASP A 40 4.60 -13.26 1.23
N PHE A 41 5.91 -13.44 1.47
CA PHE A 41 7.00 -13.08 0.56
C PHE A 41 7.00 -13.92 -0.74
N SER A 42 5.99 -14.76 -0.96
CA SER A 42 5.88 -15.69 -2.09
C SER A 42 5.91 -15.00 -3.47
N SER A 43 5.74 -13.68 -3.51
CA SER A 43 5.82 -12.85 -4.71
C SER A 43 7.25 -12.74 -5.26
N GLU A 44 8.27 -13.07 -4.46
CA GLU A 44 9.65 -13.16 -4.95
C GLU A 44 9.94 -14.45 -5.70
N THR A 45 9.23 -15.53 -5.38
CA THR A 45 9.53 -16.87 -5.90
C THR A 45 8.68 -17.28 -7.12
N LEU A 46 7.56 -16.59 -7.36
CA LEU A 46 6.59 -16.99 -8.39
C LEU A 46 6.47 -16.04 -9.59
N MET A 47 7.03 -14.83 -9.55
CA MET A 47 6.69 -13.78 -10.52
C MET A 47 7.93 -13.06 -11.06
N THR A 48 8.80 -13.82 -11.73
CA THR A 48 9.75 -13.29 -12.74
C THR A 48 9.12 -13.21 -14.13
N ASP A 49 7.91 -13.75 -14.28
CA ASP A 49 7.18 -13.85 -15.54
C ASP A 49 6.06 -12.81 -15.58
N GLU A 50 6.21 -11.82 -16.47
CA GLU A 50 5.26 -10.72 -16.67
C GLU A 50 3.89 -11.23 -17.14
N MET A 51 3.82 -12.30 -17.95
CA MET A 51 2.55 -12.83 -18.45
C MET A 51 1.75 -13.47 -17.32
N LYS A 52 2.41 -14.26 -16.46
CA LYS A 52 1.77 -14.80 -15.25
C LYS A 52 1.31 -13.70 -14.31
N TRP A 53 2.05 -12.60 -14.26
CA TRP A 53 1.65 -11.42 -13.51
C TRP A 53 0.38 -10.77 -14.02
N LYS A 54 0.30 -10.52 -15.33
CA LYS A 54 -0.91 -9.94 -15.94
C LYS A 54 -2.14 -10.80 -15.71
N ILE A 55 -2.01 -12.13 -15.85
CA ILE A 55 -3.11 -13.07 -15.58
C ILE A 55 -3.56 -12.99 -14.12
N ARG A 56 -2.63 -13.12 -13.16
CA ARG A 56 -2.97 -13.05 -11.73
C ARG A 56 -3.64 -11.73 -11.37
N VAL A 57 -3.10 -10.64 -11.90
CA VAL A 57 -3.69 -9.32 -11.77
C VAL A 57 -5.12 -9.43 -12.30
N GLU A 58 -5.38 -9.76 -13.56
CA GLU A 58 -6.75 -9.88 -14.10
C GLU A 58 -7.72 -10.75 -13.27
N GLU A 59 -7.26 -11.88 -12.74
CA GLU A 59 -8.08 -12.84 -11.98
C GLU A 59 -8.42 -12.39 -10.54
N GLU A 60 -7.56 -11.60 -9.89
CA GLU A 60 -7.75 -11.14 -8.51
C GLU A 60 -7.86 -9.60 -8.43
N PRO A 61 -8.99 -8.99 -8.84
CA PRO A 61 -9.17 -7.55 -8.83
C PRO A 61 -9.02 -6.94 -7.43
N ASP A 62 -9.51 -7.63 -6.39
CA ASP A 62 -9.44 -7.16 -5.00
C ASP A 62 -8.00 -7.15 -4.45
N SER A 63 -7.15 -8.07 -4.90
CA SER A 63 -5.73 -8.12 -4.49
C SER A 63 -4.95 -6.88 -4.96
N LYS A 64 -5.43 -6.16 -5.98
CA LYS A 64 -4.78 -4.95 -6.52
C LYS A 64 -5.10 -3.68 -5.77
N CYS A 65 -6.08 -3.70 -4.87
CA CYS A 65 -6.54 -2.47 -4.24
C CYS A 65 -5.41 -1.75 -3.50
N TRP A 66 -4.48 -2.48 -2.89
CA TRP A 66 -3.32 -1.88 -2.22
C TRP A 66 -2.10 -1.73 -3.13
N MET A 67 -2.05 -2.41 -4.28
CA MET A 67 -0.86 -2.41 -5.15
C MET A 67 -0.60 -1.04 -5.81
N ALA A 68 0.67 -0.70 -6.00
CA ALA A 68 1.06 0.54 -6.67
C ALA A 68 0.64 0.57 -8.16
N PRO A 69 0.37 1.76 -8.75
CA PRO A 69 0.02 1.89 -10.17
C PRO A 69 1.07 1.26 -11.10
N GLU A 70 2.35 1.46 -10.82
CA GLU A 70 3.43 0.90 -11.61
C GLU A 70 3.58 -0.63 -11.45
N ALA A 71 3.21 -1.18 -10.29
CA ALA A 71 3.24 -2.61 -10.02
C ALA A 71 2.25 -3.38 -10.91
N LEU A 72 1.13 -2.75 -11.33
CA LEU A 72 0.20 -3.35 -12.29
C LEU A 72 0.85 -3.63 -13.64
N ASN A 73 1.91 -2.88 -13.99
CA ASN A 73 2.69 -3.04 -15.21
C ASN A 73 4.02 -3.77 -14.96
N PHE A 74 4.07 -4.63 -13.93
CA PHE A 74 5.23 -5.46 -13.60
C PHE A 74 6.51 -4.66 -13.28
N SER A 75 6.35 -3.42 -12.81
CA SER A 75 7.45 -2.57 -12.35
C SER A 75 7.42 -2.48 -10.82
N PHE A 76 8.46 -2.95 -10.15
CA PHE A 76 8.55 -2.99 -8.69
C PHE A 76 9.78 -2.27 -8.19
N SER A 77 9.60 -1.57 -7.07
CA SER A 77 10.67 -0.91 -6.32
C SER A 77 10.27 -0.84 -4.85
N ASP A 78 11.18 -0.36 -4.01
CA ASP A 78 10.88 0.02 -2.63
C ASP A 78 9.68 0.99 -2.55
N LYS A 79 9.54 1.90 -3.52
CA LYS A 79 8.43 2.85 -3.63
C LYS A 79 7.07 2.18 -3.85
N SER A 80 7.05 1.00 -4.44
CA SER A 80 5.82 0.24 -4.68
C SER A 80 5.27 -0.33 -3.37
N ASP A 81 6.15 -0.78 -2.47
CA ASP A 81 5.77 -1.21 -1.12
C ASP A 81 5.37 -0.02 -0.23
N ILE A 82 6.00 1.15 -0.41
CA ILE A 82 5.59 2.40 0.25
C ILE A 82 4.17 2.81 -0.14
N TRP A 83 3.81 2.76 -1.43
CA TRP A 83 2.43 3.00 -1.85
C TRP A 83 1.48 2.00 -1.20
N SER A 84 1.86 0.73 -1.15
CA SER A 84 1.03 -0.33 -0.61
C SER A 84 0.75 -0.13 0.88
N LEU A 85 1.77 0.27 1.65
CA LEU A 85 1.61 0.66 3.05
C LEU A 85 0.72 1.90 3.20
N GLY A 86 0.86 2.89 2.32
CA GLY A 86 0.00 4.09 2.30
C GLY A 86 -1.47 3.76 2.03
N SER A 87 -1.71 2.79 1.15
CA SER A 87 -3.06 2.29 0.85
C SER A 87 -3.66 1.58 2.05
N ILE A 88 -2.85 0.79 2.79
CA ILE A 88 -3.28 0.12 4.03
C ILE A 88 -3.61 1.13 5.11
N LEU A 89 -2.81 2.19 5.26
CA LEU A 89 -3.10 3.29 6.18
C LEU A 89 -4.44 3.96 5.84
N LEU A 90 -4.65 4.33 4.57
CA LEU A 90 -5.90 4.94 4.13
C LEU A 90 -7.10 4.03 4.37
N ASP A 91 -6.97 2.74 4.08
CA ASP A 91 -8.02 1.74 4.30
C ASP A 91 -8.41 1.64 5.78
N MET A 92 -7.42 1.55 6.69
CA MET A 92 -7.67 1.55 8.13
C MET A 92 -8.35 2.82 8.62
N ILE A 93 -7.94 3.99 8.09
CA ILE A 93 -8.54 5.27 8.46
C ILE A 93 -9.98 5.34 7.94
N THR A 94 -10.23 4.96 6.68
CA THR A 94 -11.59 4.97 6.14
C THR A 94 -12.48 4.04 6.94
N CYS A 95 -12.09 2.78 7.17
CA CYS A 95 -12.87 1.85 8.01
C CYS A 95 -13.19 2.39 9.42
N SER A 96 -12.30 3.19 10.00
CA SER A 96 -12.46 3.75 11.36
C SER A 96 -13.30 5.03 11.41
N TYR A 97 -13.15 5.93 10.43
CA TYR A 97 -13.66 7.31 10.50
C TYR A 97 -14.77 7.62 9.50
N VAL A 98 -14.77 6.95 8.36
CA VAL A 98 -15.68 7.26 7.26
C VAL A 98 -16.35 5.95 6.89
N LYS A 99 -17.66 5.84 7.07
CA LYS A 99 -18.44 4.73 6.49
C LYS A 99 -18.47 4.84 4.95
N VAL A 100 -17.32 4.94 4.30
CA VAL A 100 -17.15 4.80 2.86
C VAL A 100 -17.76 3.45 2.55
N LYS A 101 -18.80 3.45 1.73
CA LYS A 101 -19.51 2.22 1.39
C LYS A 101 -18.59 1.22 0.68
N GLU A 102 -17.53 1.72 0.04
CA GLU A 102 -16.63 0.96 -0.84
C GLU A 102 -15.16 1.45 -0.72
N PRO A 103 -14.44 1.12 0.37
CA PRO A 103 -13.04 1.54 0.57
C PRO A 103 -12.11 1.02 -0.54
N LEU A 104 -12.38 -0.17 -1.07
CA LEU A 104 -11.63 -0.74 -2.20
C LEU A 104 -11.78 0.09 -3.48
N LEU A 105 -12.96 0.68 -3.71
CA LEU A 105 -13.20 1.56 -4.86
C LEU A 105 -12.42 2.88 -4.73
N LEU A 106 -12.33 3.43 -3.51
CA LEU A 106 -11.49 4.59 -3.24
C LEU A 106 -10.03 4.30 -3.61
N LEU A 107 -9.48 3.18 -3.11
CA LEU A 107 -8.12 2.76 -3.42
C LEU A 107 -7.88 2.51 -4.92
N HIS A 108 -8.90 2.05 -5.65
CA HIS A 108 -8.84 1.92 -7.10
C HIS A 108 -8.78 3.29 -7.80
N ASN A 109 -9.59 4.24 -7.37
CA ASN A 109 -9.71 5.55 -8.01
C ASN A 109 -8.48 6.45 -7.78
N ILE A 110 -7.86 6.41 -6.59
CA ILE A 110 -6.64 7.21 -6.31
C ILE A 110 -5.44 6.84 -7.19
N LYS A 111 -5.42 5.63 -7.77
CA LYS A 111 -4.38 5.21 -8.73
C LYS A 111 -4.47 5.95 -10.05
N LYS A 112 -5.67 6.45 -10.39
CA LYS A 112 -5.95 7.12 -11.66
C LYS A 112 -5.89 8.63 -11.52
N GLU A 113 -6.42 9.15 -10.41
CA GLU A 113 -6.62 10.58 -10.21
C GLU A 113 -6.19 10.99 -8.81
N ALA A 114 -5.22 11.90 -8.71
CA ALA A 114 -4.69 12.36 -7.43
C ALA A 114 -5.70 13.19 -6.61
N CYS A 115 -6.63 13.89 -7.26
CA CYS A 115 -7.65 14.71 -6.59
C CYS A 115 -8.59 13.86 -5.72
N VAL A 116 -8.79 12.58 -6.05
CA VAL A 116 -9.62 11.65 -5.26
C VAL A 116 -9.08 11.50 -3.83
N LEU A 117 -7.75 11.50 -3.67
CA LEU A 117 -7.14 11.44 -2.34
C LEU A 117 -7.39 12.74 -1.56
N GLU A 118 -7.27 13.89 -2.23
CA GLU A 118 -7.51 15.20 -1.63
C GLU A 118 -8.96 15.33 -1.15
N GLU A 119 -9.92 14.92 -1.99
CA GLU A 119 -11.34 14.87 -1.64
C GLU A 119 -11.59 13.96 -0.44
N ALA A 120 -11.07 12.73 -0.48
CA ALA A 120 -11.22 11.78 0.63
C ALA A 120 -10.66 12.37 1.94
N VAL A 121 -9.44 12.92 1.92
CA VAL A 121 -8.80 13.54 3.09
C VAL A 121 -9.59 14.75 3.59
N SER A 122 -10.17 15.57 2.71
CA SER A 122 -10.99 16.72 3.11
C SER A 122 -12.27 16.31 3.87
N THR A 123 -12.82 15.13 3.56
CA THR A 123 -13.97 14.59 4.30
C THR A 123 -13.61 14.08 5.70
N MET A 124 -12.33 13.73 5.91
CA MET A 124 -11.79 13.21 7.17
C MET A 124 -11.42 14.36 8.14
N LYS A 125 -12.42 15.14 8.57
CA LYS A 125 -12.26 16.36 9.39
C LYS A 125 -11.47 16.20 10.71
N GLN A 126 -11.29 14.97 11.20
CA GLN A 126 -10.58 14.67 12.45
C GLN A 126 -9.20 14.01 12.22
N LEU A 127 -8.75 13.92 10.97
CA LEU A 127 -7.47 13.29 10.67
C LEU A 127 -6.32 14.17 11.16
N ASP A 128 -5.36 13.56 11.84
CA ASP A 128 -4.12 14.21 12.26
C ASP A 128 -3.41 14.82 11.02
N PRO A 129 -3.04 16.12 11.05
CA PRO A 129 -2.31 16.77 9.95
C PRO A 129 -1.02 16.05 9.53
N ALA A 130 -0.31 15.42 10.47
CA ALA A 130 0.89 14.64 10.18
C ALA A 130 0.53 13.38 9.38
N LEU A 131 -0.57 12.71 9.72
CA LEU A 131 -1.04 11.52 9.02
C LEU A 131 -1.58 11.88 7.62
N SER A 132 -2.28 13.00 7.50
CA SER A 132 -2.69 13.55 6.20
C SER A 132 -1.48 13.84 5.29
N SER A 133 -0.48 14.53 5.83
CA SER A 133 0.76 14.85 5.10
C SER A 133 1.47 13.58 4.65
N LEU A 134 1.51 12.57 5.52
CA LEU A 134 2.12 11.28 5.21
C LEU A 134 1.37 10.54 4.08
N LEU A 135 0.03 10.51 4.10
CA LEU A 135 -0.75 9.92 3.02
C LEU A 135 -0.44 10.59 1.68
N PHE A 136 -0.35 11.93 1.64
CA PHE A 136 -0.01 12.67 0.44
C PHE A 136 1.40 12.40 -0.08
N LEU A 137 2.34 12.03 0.79
CA LEU A 137 3.69 11.63 0.41
C LEU A 137 3.72 10.19 -0.14
N MET A 138 3.03 9.26 0.52
CA MET A 138 3.07 7.82 0.17
C MET A 138 2.24 7.49 -1.07
N LEU A 139 1.14 8.22 -1.31
CA LEU A 139 0.17 7.94 -2.38
C LEU A 139 0.33 8.88 -3.59
N LYS A 140 1.56 9.17 -4.00
CA LYS A 140 1.85 9.85 -5.28
C LYS A 140 1.82 8.85 -6.42
N ILE A 141 1.10 9.15 -7.51
CA ILE A 141 1.03 8.23 -8.67
C ILE A 141 2.43 8.01 -9.24
N ASP A 142 3.21 9.06 -9.41
CA ASP A 142 4.63 8.97 -9.79
C ASP A 142 5.48 8.43 -8.61
N PRO A 143 6.10 7.24 -8.73
CA PRO A 143 6.92 6.65 -7.68
C PRO A 143 8.20 7.44 -7.36
N SER A 144 8.69 8.28 -8.29
CA SER A 144 9.88 9.11 -8.05
C SER A 144 9.63 10.17 -6.96
N LEU A 145 8.37 10.60 -6.81
CA LEU A 145 7.93 11.59 -5.83
C LEU A 145 7.60 11.00 -4.45
N ARG A 146 7.58 9.67 -4.31
CA ARG A 146 7.35 8.98 -3.03
C ARG A 146 8.62 8.95 -2.18
N PRO A 147 8.53 8.86 -0.85
CA PRO A 147 9.70 8.59 -0.01
C PRO A 147 10.21 7.16 -0.24
N THR A 148 11.50 6.94 0.02
CA THR A 148 12.11 5.61 0.16
C THR A 148 11.93 5.13 1.61
N SER A 149 12.05 3.83 1.85
CA SER A 149 12.21 3.34 3.23
C SER A 149 13.66 3.48 3.73
N VAL A 150 14.63 3.52 2.81
CA VAL A 150 16.08 3.58 3.08
C VAL A 150 16.66 4.95 2.88
#